data_AF-A0A1F9LLC8-F1
#
_entry.id   AF-A0A1F9LLC8-F1
#
_cell.length_a   1.000
_cell.length_b   1.000
_cell.length_c   1.000
_cell.angle_alpha   90.00
_cell.angle_beta   90.00
_cell.angle_gamma   90.00
#
_symmetry.space_group_name_H-M   'P 1'
#
loop_
_entity.id
_entity.type
_entity.pdbx_description
1 polymer ?
#
loop_
_entity_poly.entity_id
_entity_poly.type
_entity_poly.pdbx_seq_one_letter_code
_entity_poly.pdbx_strand_id
1 'polypeptide(L)'
;MHILSERTAMKRKNSMKIIIVWFILGVWGCMPTDNPIVVDGEPDPIIKPPGQLIDGKPPSGGFEPIREGTGDDGGGVVDNPDPGTTGEGPIGAPQFTIDFLTCPTEAREDEPYVCKMGIKAASGESFSYKLVLRPVGMVIDATTGEVTWTPTKTNKETEIFDVEVTRNTSEKAKKRFNVKVLWKNDPPTFVSVPDEMVKVYPGSDFTFQYEVEDPEGDTLNYTLIQGPEELVTLSKQGLLVFSPTLDDIDLRPGIEIEVSDGQHTISHYFVFQVKDPKEHMVRVNDASSGTSYYIDMYECLITDSPDCFSGKYFATKAGQDDYPEGFPDLVGSGGVETIKLYACPLASVKPSRHVTFAQAQRACENVGKRLCTFDELAIACGATSQADCNLTQTDTRSTGYGCSNNHAVSIVYDLVGNLAEWTSTLRCNPESAGGNREACRELCNIGFPQDWCLANVDALTADPTEVRSGYLFFGGSYKTGALAGETCGYYDLQPAIHQTEDIGFRCCLDD
;
A
#
# COMPACT_ATOMS: atom_id res chain seq x y z
N MET A 1 -69.55 -22.11 28.51
CA MET A 1 -69.87 -22.82 27.25
C MET A 1 -68.86 -22.33 26.21
N HIS A 2 -67.98 -23.24 25.74
CA HIS A 2 -67.06 -23.21 24.56
C HIS A 2 -66.25 -21.92 24.26
N ILE A 3 -64.91 -21.83 24.41
CA ILE A 3 -63.74 -22.55 23.84
C ILE A 3 -63.60 -22.45 22.31
N LEU A 4 -62.51 -21.81 21.83
CA LEU A 4 -61.42 -22.32 20.94
C LEU A 4 -60.62 -21.15 20.31
N SER A 5 -59.32 -20.99 20.63
CA SER A 5 -58.08 -21.48 19.94
C SER A 5 -57.60 -20.46 18.87
N GLU A 6 -56.32 -20.17 18.60
CA GLU A 6 -54.98 -20.60 19.05
C GLU A 6 -53.97 -19.60 18.44
N ARG A 7 -52.89 -19.24 19.15
CA ARG A 7 -51.57 -18.97 18.53
C ARG A 7 -50.47 -19.42 19.49
N THR A 8 -49.86 -20.55 19.15
CA THR A 8 -48.67 -21.18 19.76
C THR A 8 -47.43 -20.52 19.15
N ALA A 9 -46.69 -19.70 19.89
CA ALA A 9 -45.42 -19.98 20.59
C ALA A 9 -44.25 -20.52 19.74
N MET A 10 -43.13 -19.77 19.73
CA MET A 10 -41.81 -20.37 19.98
C MET A 10 -40.86 -19.34 20.62
N LYS A 11 -40.48 -19.61 21.88
CA LYS A 11 -39.42 -18.92 22.63
C LYS A 11 -38.05 -19.39 22.13
N ARG A 12 -37.08 -18.48 22.01
CA ARG A 12 -35.65 -18.81 22.24
C ARG A 12 -35.09 -17.91 23.34
N LYS A 13 -34.56 -18.57 24.38
CA LYS A 13 -33.69 -18.02 25.41
C LYS A 13 -32.38 -17.58 24.76
N ASN A 14 -31.84 -16.44 25.16
CA ASN A 14 -30.40 -16.28 25.27
C ASN A 14 -30.07 -15.54 26.56
N SER A 15 -29.22 -16.17 27.37
CA SER A 15 -28.74 -15.71 28.66
C SER A 15 -27.51 -14.83 28.43
N MET A 16 -27.62 -13.54 28.72
CA MET A 16 -26.49 -12.60 28.64
C MET A 16 -25.78 -12.57 30.00
N LYS A 17 -24.52 -13.03 30.04
CA LYS A 17 -23.62 -12.84 31.19
C LYS A 17 -23.11 -11.40 31.14
N ILE A 18 -23.51 -10.60 32.13
CA ILE A 18 -23.03 -9.24 32.35
C ILE A 18 -21.66 -9.33 33.05
N ILE A 19 -20.62 -8.81 32.42
CA ILE A 19 -19.33 -8.51 33.05
C ILE A 19 -19.39 -7.05 33.50
N ILE A 20 -19.37 -6.83 34.82
CA ILE A 20 -19.33 -5.52 35.45
C ILE A 20 -17.86 -5.12 35.59
N VAL A 21 -17.43 -4.06 34.89
CA VAL A 21 -16.14 -3.40 35.13
C VAL A 21 -16.41 -2.09 35.87
N TRP A 22 -15.80 -1.94 37.03
CA TRP A 22 -15.90 -0.78 37.91
C TRP A 22 -15.09 0.40 37.36
N PHE A 23 -15.74 1.55 37.14
CA PHE A 23 -15.06 2.84 37.00
C PHE A 23 -15.13 3.60 38.32
N ILE A 24 -13.96 3.91 38.88
CA ILE A 24 -13.82 4.81 40.04
C ILE A 24 -13.67 6.23 39.52
N LEU A 25 -14.60 7.09 39.94
CA LEU A 25 -14.57 8.55 39.77
C LEU A 25 -13.51 9.18 40.68
N GLY A 26 -12.62 9.97 40.10
CA GLY A 26 -11.72 10.88 40.81
C GLY A 26 -11.73 12.23 40.12
N VAL A 27 -12.44 13.19 40.71
CA VAL A 27 -12.44 14.62 40.34
C VAL A 27 -11.30 15.30 41.10
N TRP A 28 -10.45 16.09 40.43
CA TRP A 28 -9.80 17.26 41.04
C TRP A 28 -9.18 18.22 40.01
N GLY A 29 -9.67 19.47 40.03
CA GLY A 29 -8.85 20.69 40.10
C GLY A 29 -8.05 21.17 38.88
N CYS A 30 -8.57 22.19 38.19
CA CYS A 30 -7.77 23.15 37.40
C CYS A 30 -6.91 24.06 38.30
N MET A 31 -5.68 24.36 37.89
CA MET A 31 -5.03 25.69 38.00
C MET A 31 -3.78 25.79 37.08
N PRO A 32 -3.34 27.00 36.69
CA PRO A 32 -2.60 27.28 35.46
C PRO A 32 -1.07 27.27 35.63
N THR A 33 -0.34 27.08 34.54
CA THR A 33 1.13 27.16 34.48
C THR A 33 1.61 28.51 33.93
N ASP A 34 2.27 29.30 34.79
CA ASP A 34 3.20 30.37 34.40
C ASP A 34 4.63 29.83 34.52
N ASN A 35 5.36 29.76 33.40
CA ASN A 35 6.64 30.45 33.17
C ASN A 35 7.46 29.81 32.03
N PRO A 36 8.15 30.62 31.20
CA PRO A 36 8.98 30.15 30.10
C PRO A 36 10.39 29.80 30.59
N ILE A 37 10.95 28.70 30.11
CA ILE A 37 12.36 28.35 30.28
C ILE A 37 13.11 28.68 28.98
N VAL A 38 14.11 29.54 29.12
CA VAL A 38 15.12 29.90 28.12
C VAL A 38 16.06 28.71 27.89
N VAL A 39 16.33 28.38 26.63
CA VAL A 39 17.43 27.47 26.24
C VAL A 39 18.34 28.24 25.28
N ASP A 40 19.49 28.67 25.80
CA ASP A 40 20.68 29.01 25.00
C ASP A 40 21.59 27.77 24.94
N GLY A 41 22.15 27.46 23.77
CA GLY A 41 23.34 26.58 23.69
C GLY A 41 23.50 25.71 22.43
N GLU A 42 23.93 26.34 21.33
CA GLU A 42 24.91 25.89 20.32
C GLU A 42 24.74 24.56 19.50
N PRO A 43 25.36 24.50 18.29
CA PRO A 43 24.87 23.70 17.17
C PRO A 43 25.47 22.29 17.03
N ASP A 44 24.68 21.39 16.45
CA ASP A 44 25.04 20.00 16.15
C ASP A 44 26.25 19.85 15.19
N PRO A 45 27.08 18.80 15.36
CA PRO A 45 28.20 18.53 14.48
C PRO A 45 27.77 17.86 13.17
N ILE A 46 28.29 18.42 12.07
CA ILE A 46 28.20 17.95 10.69
C ILE A 46 28.72 16.50 10.56
N ILE A 47 27.85 15.57 10.19
CA ILE A 47 28.23 14.22 9.74
C ILE A 47 28.75 14.34 8.30
N LYS A 48 30.05 14.06 8.09
CA LYS A 48 30.64 13.84 6.76
C LYS A 48 30.39 12.41 6.28
N PRO A 49 30.09 12.19 4.98
CA PRO A 49 29.98 10.84 4.43
C PRO A 49 31.36 10.16 4.31
N PRO A 50 31.46 8.83 4.49
CA PRO A 50 32.70 8.11 4.31
C PRO A 50 33.11 7.97 2.84
N GLY A 51 34.42 8.02 2.64
CA GLY A 51 35.10 8.20 1.37
C GLY A 51 35.02 7.03 0.41
N GLN A 52 35.08 7.44 -0.85
CA GLN A 52 35.22 6.69 -2.09
C GLN A 52 36.55 5.90 -2.10
N LEU A 53 36.47 4.58 -2.27
CA LEU A 53 37.63 3.73 -2.51
C LEU A 53 38.03 3.79 -4.00
N ILE A 54 39.34 3.83 -4.17
CA ILE A 54 40.12 4.03 -5.39
C ILE A 54 40.39 2.68 -6.07
N ASP A 55 40.24 2.64 -7.39
CA ASP A 55 40.48 1.47 -8.25
C ASP A 55 41.93 0.96 -8.19
N GLY A 56 42.08 -0.32 -7.88
CA GLY A 56 43.33 -1.08 -7.95
C GLY A 56 43.20 -2.26 -8.92
N LYS A 57 43.68 -2.06 -10.15
CA LYS A 57 43.82 -3.05 -11.23
C LYS A 57 44.71 -4.25 -10.83
N PRO A 58 44.31 -5.51 -11.05
CA PRO A 58 45.22 -6.65 -11.03
C PRO A 58 45.85 -6.92 -12.42
N PRO A 59 47.08 -7.47 -12.48
CA PRO A 59 47.76 -7.75 -13.74
C PRO A 59 47.24 -9.03 -14.42
N SER A 60 47.11 -8.92 -15.73
CA SER A 60 46.84 -9.97 -16.71
C SER A 60 47.99 -10.97 -16.82
N GLY A 61 47.70 -12.25 -16.66
CA GLY A 61 48.57 -13.37 -17.06
C GLY A 61 47.73 -14.42 -17.77
N GLY A 62 47.77 -14.39 -19.10
CA GLY A 62 47.03 -15.31 -19.97
C GLY A 62 47.63 -16.72 -19.96
N PHE A 63 46.74 -17.70 -19.97
CA PHE A 63 47.04 -19.09 -20.32
C PHE A 63 46.75 -19.28 -21.81
N GLU A 64 47.70 -19.88 -22.52
CA GLU A 64 47.43 -20.62 -23.77
C GLU A 64 48.29 -21.90 -23.83
N PRO A 65 47.88 -22.92 -24.61
CA PRO A 65 48.08 -24.32 -24.27
C PRO A 65 49.14 -25.07 -25.08
N ILE A 66 49.59 -26.17 -24.45
CA ILE A 66 50.19 -27.43 -24.92
C ILE A 66 50.45 -27.61 -26.43
N ARG A 67 51.70 -27.98 -26.77
CA ARG A 67 52.04 -28.81 -27.95
C ARG A 67 53.22 -29.73 -27.67
N GLU A 68 53.02 -31.03 -27.93
CA GLU A 68 54.05 -32.07 -28.00
C GLU A 68 54.97 -31.89 -29.22
N GLY A 69 56.21 -32.37 -29.11
CA GLY A 69 57.16 -32.46 -30.23
C GLY A 69 58.43 -33.22 -29.84
N THR A 70 58.63 -34.35 -30.49
CA THR A 70 59.66 -35.40 -30.33
C THR A 70 61.00 -35.13 -31.05
N GLY A 71 62.07 -35.84 -30.65
CA GLY A 71 63.31 -36.10 -31.42
C GLY A 71 64.55 -35.51 -30.75
N ASP A 72 65.36 -36.28 -30.01
CA ASP A 72 66.40 -37.27 -30.42
C ASP A 72 67.64 -36.61 -31.06
N ASP A 73 68.81 -37.00 -30.52
CA ASP A 73 70.18 -36.95 -31.09
C ASP A 73 71.20 -37.06 -29.94
N GLY A 74 71.85 -38.23 -29.86
CA GLY A 74 72.78 -38.61 -28.79
C GLY A 74 74.25 -38.24 -29.00
N GLY A 75 75.07 -38.54 -27.98
CA GLY A 75 76.51 -38.80 -28.13
C GLY A 75 77.41 -38.44 -26.93
N GLY A 76 77.95 -39.46 -26.24
CA GLY A 76 79.40 -39.56 -25.96
C GLY A 76 80.01 -39.10 -24.62
N VAL A 77 79.94 -39.99 -23.60
CA VAL A 77 80.98 -40.47 -22.64
C VAL A 77 82.18 -39.59 -22.22
N VAL A 78 82.38 -39.42 -20.89
CA VAL A 78 83.64 -39.70 -20.14
C VAL A 78 83.39 -39.84 -18.62
N ASP A 79 84.16 -40.74 -18.00
CA ASP A 79 84.06 -41.31 -16.63
C ASP A 79 84.62 -40.45 -15.46
N ASN A 80 83.88 -40.48 -14.33
CA ASN A 80 84.26 -40.51 -12.88
C ASN A 80 85.16 -39.41 -12.22
N PRO A 81 85.13 -39.26 -10.87
CA PRO A 81 84.02 -39.15 -9.91
C PRO A 81 84.15 -37.88 -9.00
N ASP A 82 83.06 -37.41 -8.38
CA ASP A 82 83.15 -36.55 -7.18
C ASP A 82 82.06 -36.95 -6.16
N PRO A 83 82.35 -36.92 -4.85
CA PRO A 83 81.64 -37.69 -3.84
C PRO A 83 80.52 -36.89 -3.18
N GLY A 84 79.48 -37.62 -2.77
CA GLY A 84 78.71 -37.25 -1.58
C GLY A 84 77.70 -36.12 -1.78
N THR A 85 76.51 -36.48 -2.25
CA THR A 85 75.28 -35.82 -1.80
C THR A 85 74.42 -36.87 -1.10
N THR A 86 74.36 -36.73 0.23
CA THR A 86 73.41 -37.41 1.09
C THR A 86 72.01 -37.26 0.51
N GLY A 87 71.36 -38.39 0.23
CA GLY A 87 69.98 -38.40 -0.22
C GLY A 87 69.08 -37.69 0.78
N GLU A 88 68.31 -36.72 0.30
CA GLU A 88 67.03 -36.41 0.91
C GLU A 88 66.15 -37.64 0.67
N GLY A 89 66.03 -38.46 1.71
CA GLY A 89 65.00 -39.48 1.76
C GLY A 89 63.62 -38.81 1.65
N PRO A 90 62.60 -39.53 1.15
CA PRO A 90 61.25 -38.99 1.03
C PRO A 90 60.81 -38.47 2.41
N ILE A 91 60.32 -37.23 2.48
CA ILE A 91 59.68 -36.68 3.68
C ILE A 91 58.59 -37.69 4.07
N GLY A 92 58.84 -38.45 5.13
CA GLY A 92 57.97 -39.54 5.55
C GLY A 92 56.57 -39.03 5.84
N ALA A 93 55.56 -39.85 5.56
CA ALA A 93 54.19 -39.59 5.97
C ALA A 93 54.14 -39.19 7.46
N PRO A 94 53.22 -38.27 7.84
CA PRO A 94 53.15 -37.79 9.22
C PRO A 94 53.03 -38.98 10.18
N GLN A 95 53.83 -38.96 11.24
CA GLN A 95 53.97 -40.00 12.25
C GLN A 95 52.85 -39.96 13.31
N PHE A 96 51.79 -39.18 13.06
CA PHE A 96 50.60 -39.12 13.90
C PHE A 96 49.33 -39.22 13.05
N THR A 97 48.28 -39.82 13.62
CA THR A 97 46.97 -39.93 12.98
C THR A 97 45.98 -38.99 13.67
N ILE A 98 45.21 -38.27 12.86
CA ILE A 98 44.10 -37.45 13.34
C ILE A 98 42.87 -38.35 13.47
N ASP A 99 42.30 -38.44 14.66
CA ASP A 99 41.08 -39.19 14.94
C ASP A 99 39.94 -38.20 15.27
N PHE A 100 38.73 -38.52 14.83
CA PHE A 100 37.54 -37.76 15.23
C PHE A 100 36.96 -38.47 16.45
N LEU A 101 37.13 -37.91 17.65
CA LEU A 101 36.67 -38.54 18.89
C LEU A 101 35.14 -38.54 18.95
N THR A 102 34.56 -37.35 18.78
CA THR A 102 33.10 -37.14 18.75
C THR A 102 32.80 -36.05 17.74
N CYS A 103 32.53 -36.45 16.50
CA CYS A 103 32.10 -35.53 15.44
C CYS A 103 30.83 -36.11 14.81
N PRO A 104 29.66 -35.56 15.13
CA PRO A 104 28.41 -35.97 14.49
C PRO A 104 28.53 -35.76 12.98
N THR A 105 28.03 -36.73 12.19
CA THR A 105 27.95 -36.62 10.72
C THR A 105 26.78 -35.77 10.26
N GLU A 106 25.93 -35.35 11.19
CA GLU A 106 24.76 -34.50 10.96
C GLU A 106 24.82 -33.28 11.88
N ALA A 107 24.46 -32.11 11.35
CA ALA A 107 24.23 -30.88 12.09
C ALA A 107 22.82 -30.39 11.78
N ARG A 108 22.11 -29.87 12.78
CA ARG A 108 20.80 -29.24 12.58
C ARG A 108 20.99 -27.75 12.47
N GLU A 109 20.28 -27.15 11.53
CA GLU A 109 20.17 -25.70 11.44
C GLU A 109 19.72 -25.07 12.77
N ASP A 110 20.25 -23.88 13.06
CA ASP A 110 20.07 -23.11 14.31
C ASP A 110 20.57 -23.79 15.60
N GLU A 111 20.99 -25.05 15.54
CA GLU A 111 21.51 -25.78 16.68
C GLU A 111 23.05 -25.73 16.74
N PRO A 112 23.64 -25.58 17.93
CA PRO A 112 25.09 -25.61 18.08
C PRO A 112 25.64 -27.01 17.77
N TYR A 113 26.52 -27.07 16.76
CA TYR A 113 27.33 -28.22 16.39
C TYR A 113 28.69 -28.16 17.09
N VAL A 114 29.08 -29.28 17.71
CA VAL A 114 30.39 -29.44 18.35
C VAL A 114 31.06 -30.73 17.82
N CYS A 115 32.26 -30.59 17.27
CA CYS A 115 33.11 -31.71 16.86
C CYS A 115 34.44 -31.66 17.61
N LYS A 116 34.79 -32.75 18.29
CA LYS A 116 36.04 -32.87 19.05
C LYS A 116 37.04 -33.74 18.30
N MET A 117 38.18 -33.13 18.02
CA MET A 117 39.33 -33.80 17.42
C MET A 117 40.14 -34.53 18.50
N GLY A 118 40.68 -35.69 18.16
CA GLY A 118 41.64 -36.42 18.96
C GLY A 118 42.91 -36.70 18.18
N ILE A 119 44.02 -36.73 18.89
CA ILE A 119 45.31 -37.17 18.34
C ILE A 119 45.84 -38.25 19.27
N LYS A 120 46.19 -39.40 18.69
CA LYS A 120 46.90 -40.44 19.42
C LYS A 120 48.40 -40.12 19.41
N ALA A 121 48.93 -39.63 20.53
CA ALA A 121 50.32 -39.17 20.66
C ALA A 121 51.04 -39.72 21.91
N ALA A 122 52.37 -39.67 21.92
CA ALA A 122 53.19 -39.93 23.09
C ALA A 122 53.17 -38.74 24.07
N SER A 123 53.41 -38.99 25.36
CA SER A 123 53.39 -37.93 26.39
C SER A 123 54.44 -36.84 26.12
N GLY A 124 54.01 -35.58 26.04
CA GLY A 124 54.90 -34.41 25.88
C GLY A 124 54.88 -33.75 24.49
N GLU A 125 54.10 -34.24 23.54
CA GLU A 125 53.95 -33.61 22.21
C GLU A 125 52.97 -32.43 22.25
N SER A 126 53.27 -31.37 21.48
CA SER A 126 52.40 -30.19 21.32
C SER A 126 51.78 -30.16 19.93
N PHE A 127 50.48 -29.84 19.88
CA PHE A 127 49.69 -29.78 18.65
C PHE A 127 48.95 -28.45 18.56
N SER A 128 48.88 -27.89 17.36
CA SER A 128 48.01 -26.76 17.05
C SER A 128 47.07 -27.09 15.90
N TYR A 129 45.85 -26.54 15.96
CA TYR A 129 44.77 -26.86 15.05
C TYR A 129 44.36 -25.62 14.25
N LYS A 130 44.01 -25.82 12.97
CA LYS A 130 43.46 -24.77 12.11
C LYS A 130 42.48 -25.34 11.09
N LEU A 131 41.40 -24.62 10.83
CA LEU A 131 40.52 -24.89 9.70
C LEU A 131 41.08 -24.24 8.43
N VAL A 132 41.34 -25.07 7.41
CA VAL A 132 41.87 -24.65 6.10
C VAL A 132 40.73 -24.42 5.09
N LEU A 133 39.67 -25.22 5.20
CA LEU A 133 38.41 -25.07 4.49
C LEU A 133 37.28 -25.21 5.51
N ARG A 134 36.25 -24.36 5.43
CA ARG A 134 35.11 -24.40 6.34
C ARG A 134 33.91 -23.62 5.79
N PRO A 135 32.68 -23.95 6.20
CA PRO A 135 31.54 -23.06 6.04
C PRO A 135 31.70 -21.78 6.86
N VAL A 136 30.97 -20.73 6.48
CA VAL A 136 30.92 -19.46 7.22
C VAL A 136 30.44 -19.72 8.66
N GLY A 137 31.02 -19.00 9.62
CA GLY A 137 30.68 -19.11 11.04
C GLY A 137 31.34 -20.27 11.80
N MET A 138 31.91 -21.26 11.12
CA MET A 138 32.62 -22.35 11.79
C MET A 138 33.98 -21.89 12.32
N VAL A 139 34.30 -22.28 13.55
CA VAL A 139 35.57 -21.96 14.23
C VAL A 139 36.19 -23.20 14.86
N ILE A 140 37.50 -23.17 15.11
CA ILE A 140 38.22 -24.22 15.82
C ILE A 140 39.08 -23.58 16.91
N ASP A 141 39.07 -24.15 18.11
CA ASP A 141 40.03 -23.81 19.15
C ASP A 141 41.41 -24.35 18.76
N ALA A 142 42.38 -23.46 18.63
CA ALA A 142 43.72 -23.79 18.13
C ALA A 142 44.53 -24.69 19.09
N THR A 143 44.12 -24.83 20.35
CA THR A 143 44.80 -25.63 21.38
C THR A 143 44.09 -26.94 21.66
N THR A 144 42.75 -26.91 21.76
CA THR A 144 41.96 -28.11 22.10
C THR A 144 41.51 -28.88 20.87
N GLY A 145 41.46 -28.24 19.70
CA GLY A 145 40.93 -28.83 18.47
C GLY A 145 39.42 -28.98 18.47
N GLU A 146 38.70 -28.33 19.40
CA GLU A 146 37.24 -28.30 19.41
C GLU A 146 36.72 -27.38 18.29
N VAL A 147 35.96 -27.96 17.36
CA VAL A 147 35.26 -27.24 16.31
C VAL A 147 33.86 -26.89 16.80
N THR A 148 33.48 -25.62 16.71
CA THR A 148 32.11 -25.16 16.99
C THR A 148 31.53 -24.45 15.77
N TRP A 149 30.24 -24.66 15.55
CA TRP A 149 29.52 -24.11 14.41
C TRP A 149 28.02 -24.08 14.69
N THR A 150 27.29 -23.10 14.16
CA THR A 150 25.84 -23.12 14.09
C THR A 150 25.48 -22.99 12.61
N PRO A 151 24.98 -24.06 11.96
CA PRO A 151 24.54 -23.98 10.58
C PRO A 151 23.39 -22.98 10.42
N THR A 152 23.32 -22.36 9.26
CA THR A 152 22.29 -21.40 8.84
C THR A 152 21.67 -21.86 7.52
N LYS A 153 20.52 -21.33 7.13
CA LYS A 153 19.87 -21.63 5.83
C LYS A 153 20.72 -21.42 4.59
N THR A 154 21.76 -20.59 4.68
CA THR A 154 22.69 -20.37 3.56
C THR A 154 23.64 -21.56 3.33
N ASN A 155 23.68 -22.51 4.28
CA ASN A 155 24.50 -23.69 4.19
C ASN A 155 23.87 -24.77 3.32
N LYS A 156 24.71 -25.48 2.58
CA LYS A 156 24.29 -26.55 1.68
C LYS A 156 23.86 -27.79 2.47
N GLU A 157 23.08 -28.67 1.84
CA GLU A 157 22.70 -29.97 2.44
C GLU A 157 23.92 -30.78 2.91
N THR A 158 25.09 -30.61 2.26
CA THR A 158 26.36 -31.15 2.75
C THR A 158 27.42 -30.07 2.72
N GLU A 159 27.95 -29.76 3.90
CA GLU A 159 29.09 -28.88 4.09
C GLU A 159 30.36 -29.70 4.35
N ILE A 160 31.51 -29.12 4.00
CA ILE A 160 32.82 -29.75 4.19
C ILE A 160 33.75 -28.83 4.96
N PHE A 161 34.58 -29.42 5.83
CA PHE A 161 35.67 -28.72 6.45
C PHE A 161 36.95 -29.56 6.49
N ASP A 162 38.09 -28.89 6.32
CA ASP A 162 39.42 -29.48 6.36
C ASP A 162 40.18 -28.96 7.59
N VAL A 163 40.53 -29.87 8.49
CA VAL A 163 41.37 -29.56 9.66
C VAL A 163 42.82 -29.84 9.31
N GLU A 164 43.70 -28.85 9.49
CA GLU A 164 45.15 -29.02 9.51
C GLU A 164 45.63 -29.05 10.97
N VAL A 165 46.41 -30.07 11.30
CA VAL A 165 47.07 -30.22 12.59
C VAL A 165 48.56 -30.07 12.38
N THR A 166 49.20 -29.21 13.16
CA THR A 166 50.66 -29.04 13.17
C THR A 166 51.25 -29.57 14.47
N ARG A 167 52.19 -30.51 14.37
CA ARG A 167 52.96 -31.04 15.50
C ARG A 167 54.29 -30.31 15.63
N ASN A 168 54.63 -29.86 16.84
CA ASN A 168 55.93 -29.26 17.20
C ASN A 168 56.47 -28.30 16.13
N THR A 169 55.59 -27.46 15.57
CA THR A 169 55.84 -26.40 14.58
C THR A 169 56.23 -26.79 13.13
N SER A 170 56.43 -28.07 12.80
CA SER A 170 57.01 -28.46 11.50
C SER A 170 56.24 -29.51 10.73
N GLU A 171 55.60 -30.46 11.41
CA GLU A 171 54.94 -31.58 10.75
C GLU A 171 53.44 -31.36 10.67
N LYS A 172 52.87 -31.56 9.48
CA LYS A 172 51.47 -31.23 9.20
C LYS A 172 50.72 -32.44 8.68
N ALA A 173 49.49 -32.61 9.17
CA ALA A 173 48.52 -33.55 8.62
C ALA A 173 47.19 -32.84 8.38
N LYS A 174 46.46 -33.26 7.34
CA LYS A 174 45.13 -32.74 7.04
C LYS A 174 44.11 -33.88 7.09
N LYS A 175 42.91 -33.57 7.58
CA LYS A 175 41.76 -34.49 7.52
C LYS A 175 40.52 -33.72 7.12
N ARG A 176 39.79 -34.27 6.14
CA ARG A 176 38.50 -33.76 5.69
C ARG A 176 37.38 -34.40 6.49
N PHE A 177 36.37 -33.60 6.79
CA PHE A 177 35.10 -34.05 7.33
C PHE A 177 33.95 -33.52 6.49
N ASN A 178 32.95 -34.36 6.28
CA ASN A 178 31.70 -33.98 5.63
C ASN A 178 30.61 -33.99 6.70
N VAL A 179 29.83 -32.92 6.79
CA VAL A 179 28.69 -32.81 7.70
C VAL A 179 27.44 -32.61 6.86
N LYS A 180 26.46 -33.50 7.03
CA LYS A 180 25.13 -33.31 6.46
C LYS A 180 24.38 -32.28 7.29
N VAL A 181 23.88 -31.22 6.67
CA VAL A 181 23.03 -30.24 7.34
C VAL A 181 21.58 -30.69 7.18
N LEU A 182 20.90 -30.85 8.31
CA LEU A 182 19.47 -31.05 8.37
C LEU A 182 18.83 -29.68 8.51
N TRP A 183 18.25 -29.19 7.40
CA TRP A 183 17.51 -27.93 7.39
C TRP A 183 16.28 -28.01 8.29
N LYS A 184 15.94 -26.86 8.85
CA LYS A 184 14.76 -26.66 9.67
C LYS A 184 13.92 -25.60 8.96
N ASN A 185 12.68 -25.96 8.64
CA ASN A 185 11.73 -25.00 8.10
C ASN A 185 11.46 -23.93 9.15
N ASP A 186 11.53 -22.66 8.74
CA ASP A 186 11.15 -21.51 9.54
C ASP A 186 9.81 -20.96 9.06
N PRO A 187 9.03 -20.29 9.92
CA PRO A 187 7.73 -19.77 9.49
C PRO A 187 7.88 -18.63 8.47
N PRO A 188 6.90 -18.46 7.58
CA PRO A 188 6.83 -17.28 6.72
C PRO A 188 6.65 -16.00 7.56
N THR A 189 6.88 -14.84 6.94
CA THR A 189 6.72 -13.53 7.58
C THR A 189 5.97 -12.54 6.68
N PHE A 190 5.08 -11.74 7.25
CA PHE A 190 4.43 -10.66 6.52
C PHE A 190 5.39 -9.49 6.29
N VAL A 191 5.50 -9.05 5.03
CA VAL A 191 6.17 -7.80 4.64
C VAL A 191 5.19 -6.64 4.68
N SER A 192 3.94 -6.88 4.24
CA SER A 192 2.87 -5.89 4.24
C SER A 192 1.53 -6.49 4.70
N VAL A 193 0.78 -5.71 5.47
CA VAL A 193 -0.58 -6.04 5.92
C VAL A 193 -1.48 -4.79 5.89
N PRO A 194 -2.81 -4.94 5.76
CA PRO A 194 -3.74 -3.83 5.94
C PRO A 194 -3.69 -3.22 7.35
N ASP A 195 -4.18 -1.99 7.48
CA ASP A 195 -4.41 -1.37 8.80
C ASP A 195 -5.43 -2.17 9.63
N GLU A 196 -5.32 -2.10 10.97
CA GLU A 196 -6.22 -2.81 11.90
C GLU A 196 -7.70 -2.49 11.67
N MET A 197 -7.99 -1.27 11.21
CA MET A 197 -9.33 -0.83 10.83
C MET A 197 -9.29 -0.15 9.47
N VAL A 198 -9.95 -0.74 8.47
CA VAL A 198 -10.06 -0.20 7.11
C VAL A 198 -11.47 0.33 6.89
N LYS A 199 -11.59 1.59 6.48
CA LYS A 199 -12.87 2.24 6.21
C LYS A 199 -13.12 2.27 4.71
N VAL A 200 -14.33 1.88 4.33
CA VAL A 200 -14.72 1.73 2.92
C VAL A 200 -16.15 2.22 2.73
N TYR A 201 -16.45 2.65 1.52
CA TYR A 201 -17.81 3.01 1.12
C TYR A 201 -18.40 1.96 0.18
N PRO A 202 -19.73 1.76 0.21
CA PRO A 202 -20.43 0.95 -0.77
C PRO A 202 -20.06 1.29 -2.21
N GLY A 203 -19.90 0.27 -3.05
CA GLY A 203 -19.56 0.44 -4.47
C GLY A 203 -18.09 0.81 -4.74
N SER A 204 -17.26 0.98 -3.71
CA SER A 204 -15.81 1.18 -3.84
C SER A 204 -15.05 -0.02 -3.30
N ASP A 205 -14.53 -0.85 -4.20
CA ASP A 205 -13.76 -2.04 -3.83
C ASP A 205 -12.48 -1.68 -3.08
N PHE A 206 -12.23 -2.33 -1.95
CA PHE A 206 -10.91 -2.31 -1.31
C PHE A 206 -10.09 -3.47 -1.84
N THR A 207 -8.89 -3.17 -2.33
CA THR A 207 -7.94 -4.17 -2.84
C THR A 207 -6.64 -4.08 -2.09
N PHE A 208 -6.11 -5.21 -1.62
CA PHE A 208 -4.83 -5.29 -0.94
C PHE A 208 -4.05 -6.52 -1.38
N GLN A 209 -2.79 -6.33 -1.76
CA GLN A 209 -1.88 -7.41 -2.10
C GLN A 209 -1.03 -7.75 -0.87
N TYR A 210 -1.24 -8.93 -0.28
CA TYR A 210 -0.35 -9.43 0.76
C TYR A 210 1.03 -9.72 0.17
N GLU A 211 2.07 -9.17 0.78
CA GLU A 211 3.46 -9.55 0.53
C GLU A 211 3.95 -10.37 1.71
N VAL A 212 4.37 -11.60 1.43
CA VAL A 212 4.84 -12.57 2.44
C VAL A 212 6.14 -13.17 1.95
N GLU A 213 7.13 -13.19 2.82
CA GLU A 213 8.42 -13.80 2.55
C GLU A 213 8.54 -15.11 3.33
N ASP A 214 8.90 -16.16 2.61
CA ASP A 214 9.29 -17.43 3.19
C ASP A 214 10.82 -17.54 3.24
N PRO A 215 11.43 -17.83 4.41
CA PRO A 215 12.87 -17.95 4.54
C PRO A 215 13.53 -18.99 3.62
N GLU A 216 12.83 -20.08 3.31
CA GLU A 216 13.30 -21.22 2.50
C GLU A 216 12.82 -21.13 1.04
N GLY A 217 11.89 -20.22 0.75
CA GLY A 217 11.27 -20.06 -0.57
C GLY A 217 10.17 -21.10 -0.83
N ASP A 218 9.57 -21.63 0.23
CA ASP A 218 8.49 -22.59 0.15
C ASP A 218 7.23 -21.98 -0.47
N THR A 219 6.37 -22.86 -1.01
CA THR A 219 5.14 -22.41 -1.66
C THR A 219 4.10 -21.99 -0.61
N LEU A 220 3.70 -20.73 -0.67
CA LEU A 220 2.72 -20.16 0.25
C LEU A 220 1.28 -20.44 -0.19
N ASN A 221 0.45 -20.81 0.77
CA ASN A 221 -1.00 -20.98 0.62
C ASN A 221 -1.74 -19.98 1.48
N TYR A 222 -2.61 -19.18 0.87
CA TYR A 222 -3.43 -18.17 1.52
C TYR A 222 -4.84 -18.69 1.74
N THR A 223 -5.37 -18.53 2.95
CA THR A 223 -6.71 -18.97 3.33
C THR A 223 -7.47 -17.85 4.05
N LEU A 224 -8.71 -17.60 3.64
CA LEU A 224 -9.64 -16.76 4.39
C LEU A 224 -10.24 -17.61 5.52
N ILE A 225 -9.83 -17.36 6.76
CA ILE A 225 -10.30 -18.08 7.95
C ILE A 225 -11.59 -17.48 8.49
N GLN A 226 -11.70 -16.15 8.45
CA GLN A 226 -12.88 -15.42 8.90
C GLN A 226 -13.20 -14.27 7.95
N GLY A 227 -14.46 -14.12 7.58
CA GLY A 227 -14.96 -12.99 6.79
C GLY A 227 -16.28 -13.33 6.09
N PRO A 228 -17.02 -12.32 5.59
CA PRO A 228 -18.18 -12.56 4.74
C PRO A 228 -17.75 -13.03 3.35
N GLU A 229 -17.84 -14.33 3.09
CA GLU A 229 -17.40 -14.96 1.81
C GLU A 229 -18.08 -14.36 0.56
N GLU A 230 -19.26 -13.75 0.70
CA GLU A 230 -19.94 -13.08 -0.43
C GLU A 230 -19.38 -11.69 -0.76
N LEU A 231 -18.66 -11.06 0.18
CA LEU A 231 -18.10 -9.71 0.00
C LEU A 231 -16.57 -9.74 -0.14
N VAL A 232 -15.91 -10.83 0.28
CA VAL A 232 -14.44 -10.96 0.30
C VAL A 232 -14.02 -12.04 -0.68
N THR A 233 -13.07 -11.71 -1.56
CA THR A 233 -12.31 -12.70 -2.32
C THR A 233 -10.84 -12.65 -1.94
N LEU A 234 -10.21 -13.83 -1.88
CA LEU A 234 -8.77 -13.97 -1.66
C LEU A 234 -8.21 -14.88 -2.75
N SER A 235 -7.34 -14.33 -3.59
CA SER A 235 -6.67 -15.12 -4.61
C SER A 235 -5.57 -16.01 -4.02
N LYS A 236 -5.13 -17.02 -4.79
CA LYS A 236 -3.99 -17.86 -4.42
C LYS A 236 -2.66 -17.08 -4.34
N GLN A 237 -2.62 -15.88 -4.91
CA GLN A 237 -1.47 -14.99 -4.90
C GLN A 237 -1.54 -13.97 -3.75
N GLY A 238 -2.53 -14.05 -2.86
CA GLY A 238 -2.66 -13.13 -1.73
C GLY A 238 -3.31 -11.79 -2.08
N LEU A 239 -3.90 -11.63 -3.27
CA LEU A 239 -4.76 -10.48 -3.56
C LEU A 239 -6.10 -10.63 -2.84
N LEU A 240 -6.35 -9.76 -1.87
CA LEU A 240 -7.62 -9.60 -1.16
C LEU A 240 -8.44 -8.50 -1.81
N VAL A 241 -9.71 -8.78 -2.12
CA VAL A 241 -10.69 -7.79 -2.59
C VAL A 241 -11.92 -7.83 -1.68
N PHE A 242 -12.35 -6.67 -1.19
CA PHE A 242 -13.60 -6.50 -0.45
C PHE A 242 -14.53 -5.53 -1.18
N SER A 243 -15.74 -5.99 -1.49
CA SER A 243 -16.71 -5.29 -2.36
C SER A 243 -18.04 -5.06 -1.64
N PRO A 244 -18.16 -4.03 -0.78
CA PRO A 244 -19.39 -3.75 -0.05
C PRO A 244 -20.45 -3.11 -0.95
N THR A 245 -21.71 -3.34 -0.59
CA THR A 245 -22.90 -2.76 -1.24
C THR A 245 -23.65 -1.82 -0.27
N LEU A 246 -24.72 -1.17 -0.75
CA LEU A 246 -25.54 -0.29 0.09
C LEU A 246 -26.25 -1.06 1.23
N ASP A 247 -26.44 -2.37 1.09
CA ASP A 247 -27.03 -3.21 2.13
C ASP A 247 -26.04 -3.51 3.28
N ASP A 248 -24.75 -3.21 3.08
CA ASP A 248 -23.67 -3.50 4.02
C ASP A 248 -23.29 -2.31 4.92
N ILE A 249 -24.02 -1.20 4.84
CA ILE A 249 -23.77 0.01 5.65
C ILE A 249 -23.75 -0.34 7.14
N ASP A 250 -22.82 0.28 7.88
CA ASP A 250 -22.55 0.07 9.30
C ASP A 250 -22.06 -1.34 9.69
N LEU A 251 -21.87 -2.25 8.71
CA LEU A 251 -21.22 -3.52 8.98
C LEU A 251 -19.76 -3.31 9.39
N ARG A 252 -19.33 -4.15 10.34
CA ARG A 252 -17.94 -4.20 10.83
C ARG A 252 -17.38 -5.63 10.80
N PRO A 253 -17.22 -6.25 9.62
CA PRO A 253 -16.74 -7.62 9.56
C PRO A 253 -15.26 -7.68 9.96
N GLY A 254 -14.95 -8.60 10.87
CA GLY A 254 -13.58 -9.00 11.17
C GLY A 254 -13.09 -9.99 10.12
N ILE A 255 -11.92 -9.72 9.56
CA ILE A 255 -11.27 -10.53 8.53
C ILE A 255 -10.04 -11.18 9.13
N GLU A 256 -9.92 -12.50 8.98
CA GLU A 256 -8.73 -13.25 9.38
C GLU A 256 -8.18 -14.01 8.17
N ILE A 257 -6.92 -13.74 7.85
CA ILE A 257 -6.18 -14.41 6.77
C ILE A 257 -5.08 -15.24 7.40
N GLU A 258 -4.99 -16.50 6.99
CA GLU A 258 -3.88 -17.40 7.33
C GLU A 258 -3.02 -17.64 6.09
N VAL A 259 -1.69 -17.65 6.29
CA VAL A 259 -0.71 -17.99 5.27
C VAL A 259 0.15 -19.14 5.77
N SER A 260 0.25 -20.21 4.98
CA SER A 260 1.00 -21.42 5.32
C SER A 260 2.02 -21.79 4.25
N ASP A 261 3.21 -22.19 4.67
CA ASP A 261 4.24 -22.84 3.85
C ASP A 261 4.03 -24.38 3.76
N GLY A 262 3.01 -24.92 4.44
CA GLY A 262 2.72 -26.36 4.54
C GLY A 262 3.25 -27.04 5.81
N GLN A 263 4.04 -26.36 6.65
CA GLN A 263 4.55 -26.83 7.95
C GLN A 263 4.19 -25.86 9.09
N HIS A 264 4.32 -24.56 8.84
CA HIS A 264 3.98 -23.46 9.72
C HIS A 264 2.88 -22.58 9.13
N THR A 265 2.32 -21.74 9.98
CA THR A 265 1.24 -20.82 9.65
C THR A 265 1.46 -19.49 10.36
N ILE A 266 1.18 -18.39 9.66
CA ILE A 266 1.02 -17.06 10.24
C ILE A 266 -0.39 -16.53 9.93
N SER A 267 -0.92 -15.68 10.81
CA SER A 267 -2.25 -15.11 10.61
C SER A 267 -2.25 -13.60 10.82
N HIS A 268 -3.10 -12.91 10.07
CA HIS A 268 -3.37 -11.48 10.21
C HIS A 268 -4.86 -11.24 10.37
N TYR A 269 -5.23 -10.42 11.36
CA TYR A 269 -6.61 -10.04 11.64
C TYR A 269 -6.79 -8.53 11.55
N PHE A 270 -7.83 -8.09 10.87
CA PHE A 270 -8.22 -6.68 10.79
C PHE A 270 -9.75 -6.55 10.65
N VAL A 271 -10.26 -5.32 10.72
CA VAL A 271 -11.70 -5.05 10.67
C VAL A 271 -12.02 -4.06 9.57
N PHE A 272 -13.03 -4.35 8.74
CA PHE A 272 -13.62 -3.33 7.89
C PHE A 272 -14.64 -2.51 8.68
N GLN A 273 -14.84 -1.25 8.29
CA GLN A 273 -16.00 -0.46 8.65
C GLN A 273 -16.61 0.10 7.35
N VAL A 274 -17.81 -0.39 7.02
CA VAL A 274 -18.57 0.15 5.89
C VAL A 274 -19.24 1.45 6.32
N LYS A 275 -18.87 2.55 5.68
CA LYS A 275 -19.35 3.90 5.97
C LYS A 275 -20.71 4.13 5.29
N ASP A 276 -21.56 4.91 5.94
CA ASP A 276 -22.81 5.37 5.34
C ASP A 276 -22.53 6.53 4.37
N PRO A 277 -22.74 6.37 3.05
CA PRO A 277 -22.62 7.49 2.12
C PRO A 277 -23.64 8.60 2.41
N LYS A 278 -24.77 8.31 3.07
CA LYS A 278 -25.81 9.32 3.39
C LYS A 278 -25.42 10.26 4.54
N GLU A 279 -24.27 10.04 5.19
CA GLU A 279 -23.75 10.97 6.19
C GLU A 279 -23.58 12.37 5.58
N HIS A 280 -24.12 13.39 6.27
CA HIS A 280 -24.16 14.79 5.80
C HIS A 280 -24.95 15.06 4.51
N MET A 281 -25.82 14.14 4.08
CA MET A 281 -26.74 14.37 2.96
C MET A 281 -28.13 14.77 3.43
N VAL A 282 -28.88 15.38 2.52
CA VAL A 282 -30.27 15.79 2.70
C VAL A 282 -31.12 15.16 1.62
N ARG A 283 -32.26 14.58 2.01
CA ARG A 283 -33.20 14.01 1.06
C ARG A 283 -34.04 15.11 0.41
N VAL A 284 -34.03 15.17 -0.92
CA VAL A 284 -34.85 16.07 -1.74
C VAL A 284 -35.96 15.27 -2.40
N ASN A 285 -37.16 15.85 -2.44
CA ASN A 285 -38.30 15.28 -3.15
C ASN A 285 -38.58 16.12 -4.40
N ASP A 286 -38.52 15.51 -5.58
CA ASP A 286 -39.01 16.14 -6.78
C ASP A 286 -40.52 15.91 -6.90
N ALA A 287 -41.30 16.92 -6.53
CA ALA A 287 -42.76 16.84 -6.61
C ALA A 287 -43.29 16.71 -8.05
N SER A 288 -42.48 17.09 -9.06
CA SER A 288 -42.90 17.07 -10.47
C SER A 288 -42.81 15.68 -11.09
N SER A 289 -41.77 14.91 -10.76
CA SER A 289 -41.57 13.53 -11.22
C SER A 289 -42.05 12.49 -10.20
N GLY A 290 -42.22 12.86 -8.93
CA GLY A 290 -42.54 11.96 -7.84
C GLY A 290 -41.34 11.13 -7.35
N THR A 291 -40.12 11.46 -7.77
CA THR A 291 -38.88 10.81 -7.34
C THR A 291 -38.21 11.57 -6.18
N SER A 292 -37.17 10.96 -5.65
CA SER A 292 -36.34 11.52 -4.58
C SER A 292 -34.90 11.09 -4.74
N TYR A 293 -34.02 11.90 -4.17
CA TYR A 293 -32.57 11.67 -4.14
C TYR A 293 -32.00 12.33 -2.89
N TYR A 294 -30.75 12.01 -2.59
CA TYR A 294 -29.96 12.67 -1.56
C TYR A 294 -28.94 13.60 -2.20
N ILE A 295 -28.72 14.75 -1.59
CA ILE A 295 -27.72 15.75 -1.99
C ILE A 295 -26.86 16.10 -0.79
N ASP A 296 -25.56 16.29 -1.01
CA ASP A 296 -24.66 16.80 0.03
C ASP A 296 -25.11 18.19 0.52
N MET A 297 -25.07 18.35 1.85
CA MET A 297 -25.52 19.57 2.52
C MET A 297 -24.64 20.80 2.19
N TYR A 298 -23.37 20.55 1.86
CA TYR A 298 -22.34 21.56 1.60
C TYR A 298 -21.55 21.19 0.35
N GLU A 299 -20.93 22.19 -0.31
CA GLU A 299 -19.92 21.95 -1.34
C GLU A 299 -18.78 21.09 -0.77
N CYS A 300 -18.24 20.19 -1.58
CA CYS A 300 -17.26 19.21 -1.12
C CYS A 300 -15.85 19.78 -1.05
N LEU A 301 -15.09 19.29 -0.07
CA LEU A 301 -13.63 19.27 -0.10
C LEU A 301 -13.13 17.89 -0.54
N ILE A 302 -11.90 17.84 -1.06
CA ILE A 302 -11.20 16.59 -1.38
C ILE A 302 -10.11 16.34 -0.35
N THR A 303 -10.02 15.09 0.13
CA THR A 303 -9.05 14.69 1.14
C THR A 303 -8.57 13.25 0.96
N ASP A 304 -7.44 12.90 1.58
CA ASP A 304 -6.89 11.54 1.64
C ASP A 304 -7.50 10.69 2.76
N SER A 305 -8.46 11.22 3.54
CA SER A 305 -9.11 10.50 4.63
C SER A 305 -10.56 10.13 4.32
N PRO A 306 -10.95 8.84 4.45
CA PRO A 306 -12.33 8.41 4.27
C PRO A 306 -13.28 8.86 5.39
N ASP A 307 -12.80 9.54 6.44
CA ASP A 307 -13.65 10.12 7.49
C ASP A 307 -13.81 11.63 7.38
N CYS A 308 -13.20 12.26 6.37
CA CYS A 308 -13.18 13.71 6.25
C CYS A 308 -12.40 14.47 7.35
N PHE A 309 -11.83 13.77 8.35
CA PHE A 309 -11.05 14.37 9.45
C PHE A 309 -9.54 14.29 9.21
N SER A 310 -9.08 14.62 8.01
CA SER A 310 -7.64 14.70 7.74
C SER A 310 -7.05 16.03 8.21
N GLY A 311 -5.73 16.05 8.33
CA GLY A 311 -4.97 17.31 8.33
C GLY A 311 -4.63 17.81 6.91
N LYS A 312 -5.09 17.13 5.86
CA LYS A 312 -4.65 17.34 4.48
C LYS A 312 -5.84 17.44 3.51
N TYR A 313 -6.05 18.65 3.03
CA TYR A 313 -7.11 19.01 2.10
C TYR A 313 -6.50 19.52 0.80
N PHE A 314 -7.09 19.12 -0.32
CA PHE A 314 -6.58 19.42 -1.65
C PHE A 314 -7.43 20.49 -2.35
N ALA A 315 -6.77 21.24 -3.22
CA ALA A 315 -7.33 22.27 -4.08
C ALA A 315 -8.13 23.35 -3.32
N THR A 316 -7.65 23.72 -2.12
CA THR A 316 -8.31 24.72 -1.25
C THR A 316 -7.76 26.15 -1.45
N LYS A 317 -6.62 26.29 -2.13
CA LYS A 317 -5.93 27.58 -2.36
C LYS A 317 -6.17 28.08 -3.79
N ALA A 318 -6.29 29.40 -3.94
CA ALA A 318 -6.49 30.03 -5.25
C ALA A 318 -5.24 29.84 -6.13
N GLY A 319 -5.47 29.53 -7.40
CA GLY A 319 -4.43 29.32 -8.42
C GLY A 319 -3.59 28.07 -8.24
N GLN A 320 -4.00 27.10 -7.40
CA GLN A 320 -3.23 25.91 -7.10
C GLN A 320 -4.10 24.65 -7.16
N ASP A 321 -3.76 23.77 -8.09
CA ASP A 321 -4.04 22.35 -7.99
C ASP A 321 -2.86 21.69 -7.24
N ASP A 322 -3.12 21.05 -6.11
CA ASP A 322 -2.12 20.40 -5.25
C ASP A 322 -2.41 18.90 -5.02
N TYR A 323 -3.16 18.25 -5.91
CA TYR A 323 -3.38 16.80 -5.83
C TYR A 323 -2.07 16.00 -5.91
N PRO A 324 -1.98 14.85 -5.24
CA PRO A 324 -0.81 13.99 -5.34
C PRO A 324 -0.81 13.22 -6.68
N GLU A 325 0.38 12.86 -7.15
CA GLU A 325 0.52 11.97 -8.31
C GLU A 325 -0.25 10.66 -8.06
N GLY A 326 -1.05 10.24 -9.05
CA GLY A 326 -1.87 9.03 -8.97
C GLY A 326 -3.35 9.28 -8.69
N PHE A 327 -3.76 10.50 -8.32
CA PHE A 327 -5.17 10.90 -8.38
C PHE A 327 -5.46 11.42 -9.80
N PRO A 328 -6.47 10.89 -10.50
CA PRO A 328 -6.59 11.11 -11.94
C PRO A 328 -7.06 12.53 -12.27
N ASP A 329 -6.23 13.28 -12.98
CA ASP A 329 -6.63 14.56 -13.59
C ASP A 329 -7.62 14.37 -14.75
N LEU A 330 -7.54 13.21 -15.42
CA LEU A 330 -8.31 12.81 -16.60
C LEU A 330 -8.68 11.32 -16.52
N VAL A 331 -9.93 11.00 -16.19
CA VAL A 331 -10.46 9.64 -16.38
C VAL A 331 -10.65 9.44 -17.89
N GLY A 332 -10.07 8.38 -18.47
CA GLY A 332 -10.19 8.08 -19.92
C GLY A 332 -8.95 8.37 -20.79
N SER A 333 -7.93 9.07 -20.30
CA SER A 333 -6.62 9.19 -20.98
C SER A 333 -5.56 8.20 -20.48
N GLY A 334 -5.97 7.18 -19.70
CA GLY A 334 -5.09 6.15 -19.15
C GLY A 334 -4.49 6.45 -17.77
N GLY A 335 -4.99 7.46 -17.05
CA GLY A 335 -4.66 7.64 -15.63
C GLY A 335 -5.32 6.53 -14.80
N VAL A 336 -4.55 5.54 -14.36
CA VAL A 336 -4.99 4.58 -13.34
C VAL A 336 -5.00 5.31 -12.01
N GLU A 337 -6.13 5.35 -11.32
CA GLU A 337 -6.15 5.84 -9.95
C GLU A 337 -5.35 4.88 -9.07
N THR A 338 -4.20 5.35 -8.58
CA THR A 338 -3.34 4.59 -7.66
C THR A 338 -3.46 5.07 -6.22
N ILE A 339 -4.14 6.21 -6.01
CA ILE A 339 -4.49 6.73 -4.69
C ILE A 339 -5.97 7.12 -4.67
N LYS A 340 -6.68 6.75 -3.61
CA LYS A 340 -8.07 7.15 -3.42
C LYS A 340 -8.14 8.43 -2.61
N LEU A 341 -8.77 9.46 -3.20
CA LEU A 341 -9.18 10.66 -2.46
C LEU A 341 -10.71 10.71 -2.37
N TYR A 342 -11.21 11.32 -1.30
CA TYR A 342 -12.61 11.24 -0.86
C TYR A 342 -13.27 12.61 -0.89
N ALA A 343 -14.52 12.67 -1.37
CA ALA A 343 -15.35 13.86 -1.32
C ALA A 343 -16.02 14.03 0.05
N CYS A 344 -15.91 15.22 0.62
CA CYS A 344 -16.27 15.48 2.01
C CYS A 344 -17.07 16.78 2.15
N PRO A 345 -18.39 16.71 2.43
CA PRO A 345 -19.26 17.88 2.56
C PRO A 345 -19.26 18.40 4.01
N LEU A 346 -18.17 19.06 4.43
CA LEU A 346 -18.07 19.61 5.79
C LEU A 346 -18.59 21.05 5.87
N ALA A 347 -19.07 21.44 7.04
CA ALA A 347 -19.44 22.83 7.35
C ALA A 347 -18.23 23.66 7.78
N SER A 348 -18.28 24.98 7.58
CA SER A 348 -17.27 25.94 8.03
C SER A 348 -15.87 25.75 7.44
N VAL A 349 -15.75 25.04 6.33
CA VAL A 349 -14.48 24.81 5.61
C VAL A 349 -14.50 25.47 4.24
N LYS A 350 -13.33 25.87 3.72
CA LYS A 350 -13.25 26.27 2.31
C LYS A 350 -13.40 25.01 1.43
N PRO A 351 -14.35 24.98 0.49
CA PRO A 351 -14.52 23.84 -0.42
C PRO A 351 -13.33 23.73 -1.38
N SER A 352 -13.19 22.56 -2.00
CA SER A 352 -12.21 22.37 -3.08
C SER A 352 -12.68 23.11 -4.34
N ARG A 353 -11.74 23.83 -4.96
CA ARG A 353 -11.86 24.56 -6.24
C ARG A 353 -10.70 24.18 -7.14
N HIS A 354 -10.66 24.60 -8.40
CA HIS A 354 -9.66 24.10 -9.38
C HIS A 354 -9.76 22.60 -9.64
N VAL A 355 -10.95 22.03 -9.47
CA VAL A 355 -11.18 20.60 -9.65
C VAL A 355 -11.62 20.34 -11.10
N THR A 356 -11.05 19.35 -11.78
CA THR A 356 -11.61 18.86 -13.06
C THR A 356 -12.93 18.14 -12.81
N PHE A 357 -13.73 17.99 -13.87
CA PHE A 357 -14.91 17.13 -13.80
C PHE A 357 -14.54 15.70 -13.36
N ALA A 358 -13.44 15.16 -13.89
CA ALA A 358 -12.97 13.80 -13.60
C ALA A 358 -12.56 13.63 -12.12
N GLN A 359 -11.80 14.58 -11.57
CA GLN A 359 -11.39 14.59 -10.16
C GLN A 359 -12.61 14.68 -9.24
N ALA A 360 -13.57 15.57 -9.56
CA ALA A 360 -14.80 15.74 -8.80
C ALA A 360 -15.66 14.47 -8.82
N GLN A 361 -15.85 13.88 -10.00
CA GLN A 361 -16.56 12.62 -10.16
C GLN A 361 -15.90 11.50 -9.35
N ARG A 362 -14.57 11.37 -9.47
CA ARG A 362 -13.86 10.28 -8.80
C ARG A 362 -13.91 10.39 -7.28
N ALA A 363 -13.79 11.61 -6.76
CA ALA A 363 -13.92 11.87 -5.33
C ALA A 363 -15.31 11.47 -4.79
N CYS A 364 -16.39 11.73 -5.55
CA CYS A 364 -17.75 11.27 -5.19
C CYS A 364 -17.87 9.74 -5.23
N GLU A 365 -17.35 9.08 -6.27
CA GLU A 365 -17.40 7.62 -6.41
C GLU A 365 -16.67 6.91 -5.27
N ASN A 366 -15.53 7.44 -4.83
CA ASN A 366 -14.76 6.88 -3.70
C ASN A 366 -15.50 6.95 -2.35
N VAL A 367 -16.56 7.76 -2.25
CA VAL A 367 -17.46 7.80 -1.09
C VAL A 367 -18.83 7.19 -1.39
N GLY A 368 -18.95 6.38 -2.44
CA GLY A 368 -20.18 5.67 -2.80
C GLY A 368 -21.28 6.59 -3.32
N LYS A 369 -20.94 7.75 -3.87
CA LYS A 369 -21.85 8.77 -4.42
C LYS A 369 -21.54 9.03 -5.89
N ARG A 370 -22.32 9.89 -6.52
CA ARG A 370 -22.07 10.43 -7.88
C ARG A 370 -22.13 11.95 -7.88
N LEU A 371 -21.66 12.60 -8.94
CA LEU A 371 -21.99 14.01 -9.15
C LEU A 371 -23.50 14.18 -9.36
N CYS A 372 -24.04 15.26 -8.79
CA CYS A 372 -25.42 15.65 -9.03
C CYS A 372 -25.64 15.99 -10.51
N THR A 373 -26.83 15.68 -11.01
CA THR A 373 -27.27 16.16 -12.33
C THR A 373 -27.67 17.63 -12.23
N PHE A 374 -27.72 18.30 -13.38
CA PHE A 374 -28.15 19.70 -13.45
C PHE A 374 -29.57 19.89 -12.92
N ASP A 375 -30.49 18.99 -13.29
CA ASP A 375 -31.89 19.05 -12.87
C ASP A 375 -32.03 18.84 -11.35
N GLU A 376 -31.25 17.93 -10.77
CA GLU A 376 -31.20 17.74 -9.31
C GLU A 376 -30.71 18.99 -8.58
N LEU A 377 -29.68 19.67 -9.09
CA LEU A 377 -29.24 20.92 -8.49
C LEU A 377 -30.30 22.02 -8.65
N ALA A 378 -30.95 22.11 -9.82
CA ALA A 378 -32.02 23.07 -10.07
C ALA A 378 -33.23 22.86 -9.13
N ILE A 379 -33.65 21.61 -8.92
CA ILE A 379 -34.74 21.24 -8.00
C ILE A 379 -34.34 21.55 -6.56
N ALA A 380 -33.12 21.17 -6.15
CA ALA A 380 -32.63 21.43 -4.79
C ALA A 380 -32.50 22.93 -4.50
N CYS A 381 -32.08 23.71 -5.51
CA CYS A 381 -31.95 25.16 -5.44
C CYS A 381 -33.31 25.84 -5.22
N GLY A 382 -34.36 25.41 -5.92
CA GLY A 382 -35.71 25.93 -5.71
C GLY A 382 -35.77 27.46 -5.85
N ALA A 383 -36.31 28.15 -4.83
CA ALA A 383 -36.37 29.61 -4.74
C ALA A 383 -35.43 30.14 -3.64
N THR A 384 -34.11 29.88 -3.77
CA THR A 384 -33.08 30.43 -2.88
C THR A 384 -33.25 31.93 -2.67
N SER A 385 -33.20 32.37 -1.40
CA SER A 385 -33.19 33.80 -1.08
C SER A 385 -31.80 34.36 -1.36
N GLN A 386 -31.67 35.12 -2.45
CA GLN A 386 -30.39 35.69 -2.91
C GLN A 386 -29.79 36.75 -1.97
N ALA A 387 -30.58 37.27 -1.02
CA ALA A 387 -30.17 38.37 -0.15
C ALA A 387 -28.98 38.04 0.75
N ASP A 388 -28.75 36.76 1.06
CA ASP A 388 -27.72 36.29 1.98
C ASP A 388 -26.57 35.53 1.25
N CYS A 389 -26.59 35.50 -0.09
CA CYS A 389 -25.64 34.73 -0.91
C CYS A 389 -24.31 35.45 -1.13
N ASN A 390 -23.26 34.67 -1.35
CA ASN A 390 -21.90 35.16 -1.61
C ASN A 390 -21.73 35.70 -3.06
N LEU A 391 -22.48 36.74 -3.45
CA LEU A 391 -22.57 37.19 -4.85
C LEU A 391 -21.66 38.37 -5.22
N THR A 392 -20.99 38.97 -4.24
CA THR A 392 -20.29 40.26 -4.42
C THR A 392 -18.85 40.28 -3.88
N GLN A 393 -18.34 39.13 -3.43
CA GLN A 393 -17.00 39.06 -2.82
C GLN A 393 -15.93 38.61 -3.80
N THR A 394 -14.67 38.77 -3.40
CA THR A 394 -13.52 38.49 -4.25
C THR A 394 -12.86 37.14 -3.98
N ASP A 395 -13.36 36.33 -3.02
CA ASP A 395 -12.81 35.02 -2.68
C ASP A 395 -13.89 34.03 -2.20
N THR A 396 -13.57 32.74 -2.28
CA THR A 396 -14.38 31.62 -1.80
C THR A 396 -14.56 31.72 -0.28
N ARG A 397 -15.81 31.55 0.17
CA ARG A 397 -16.18 31.46 1.58
C ARG A 397 -16.12 30.03 2.08
N SER A 398 -16.04 29.91 3.40
CA SER A 398 -16.31 28.64 4.06
C SER A 398 -17.77 28.25 3.85
N THR A 399 -18.01 26.97 3.61
CA THR A 399 -19.33 26.35 3.47
C THR A 399 -20.22 26.60 4.69
N GLY A 400 -21.53 26.66 4.47
CA GLY A 400 -22.53 26.77 5.53
C GLY A 400 -22.72 28.19 6.07
N TYR A 401 -22.11 29.20 5.44
CA TYR A 401 -22.26 30.61 5.82
C TYR A 401 -23.05 31.40 4.79
N GLY A 402 -24.32 31.66 5.10
CA GLY A 402 -25.07 32.78 4.52
C GLY A 402 -26.13 32.39 3.52
N CYS A 403 -25.90 31.50 2.56
CA CYS A 403 -26.97 31.12 1.63
C CYS A 403 -27.55 29.74 1.89
N SER A 404 -28.77 29.71 2.44
CA SER A 404 -29.62 28.53 2.48
C SER A 404 -30.93 28.79 1.72
N ASN A 405 -31.49 27.74 1.14
CA ASN A 405 -32.74 27.85 0.42
C ASN A 405 -33.89 28.04 1.41
N ASN A 406 -34.71 29.08 1.20
CA ASN A 406 -35.77 29.46 2.14
C ASN A 406 -37.06 28.60 2.00
N HIS A 407 -37.03 27.46 1.28
CA HIS A 407 -38.18 26.55 1.17
C HIS A 407 -37.80 25.06 0.95
N ALA A 408 -38.64 24.16 1.51
CA ALA A 408 -38.67 22.68 1.49
C ALA A 408 -37.41 21.90 1.93
N VAL A 409 -36.21 22.40 1.65
CA VAL A 409 -34.93 21.77 2.02
C VAL A 409 -34.07 22.81 2.74
N SER A 410 -34.48 23.16 3.98
CA SER A 410 -33.96 24.28 4.80
C SER A 410 -32.46 24.22 5.18
N ILE A 411 -31.69 23.29 4.60
CA ILE A 411 -30.36 22.95 5.06
C ILE A 411 -29.35 22.67 3.94
N VAL A 412 -29.69 22.77 2.65
CA VAL A 412 -28.64 22.73 1.61
C VAL A 412 -28.07 24.14 1.43
N TYR A 413 -26.77 24.27 1.64
CA TYR A 413 -26.08 25.56 1.64
C TYR A 413 -25.33 25.80 0.33
N ASP A 414 -25.19 27.09 0.03
CA ASP A 414 -24.29 27.64 -0.98
C ASP A 414 -24.53 27.07 -2.40
N LEU A 415 -25.78 26.73 -2.74
CA LEU A 415 -26.18 26.35 -4.12
C LEU A 415 -26.20 27.56 -5.07
N VAL A 416 -26.24 28.77 -4.51
CA VAL A 416 -26.19 30.04 -5.24
C VAL A 416 -25.13 30.91 -4.60
N GLY A 417 -24.14 31.31 -5.40
CA GLY A 417 -22.94 31.99 -4.91
C GLY A 417 -21.94 31.03 -4.28
N ASN A 418 -20.71 31.52 -4.09
CA ASN A 418 -19.51 30.73 -3.78
C ASN A 418 -18.88 30.10 -5.02
N LEU A 419 -18.95 28.78 -5.24
CA LEU A 419 -18.44 28.15 -6.45
C LEU A 419 -19.60 27.78 -7.39
N ALA A 420 -19.33 27.83 -8.69
CA ALA A 420 -20.09 27.03 -9.63
C ALA A 420 -19.78 25.55 -9.38
N GLU A 421 -20.68 24.65 -9.77
CA GLU A 421 -20.52 23.23 -9.45
C GLU A 421 -20.59 22.34 -10.68
N TRP A 422 -19.63 21.42 -10.77
CA TRP A 422 -19.70 20.36 -11.76
C TRP A 422 -20.97 19.53 -11.61
N THR A 423 -21.62 19.28 -12.74
CA THR A 423 -22.74 18.35 -12.82
C THR A 423 -22.39 17.16 -13.69
N SER A 424 -23.02 16.01 -13.44
CA SER A 424 -22.93 14.83 -14.31
C SER A 424 -23.66 14.99 -15.64
N THR A 425 -24.18 16.19 -15.96
CA THR A 425 -24.96 16.43 -17.18
C THR A 425 -24.06 16.86 -18.34
N LEU A 426 -23.95 15.99 -19.34
CA LEU A 426 -23.22 16.23 -20.58
C LEU A 426 -24.16 16.76 -21.67
N ARG A 427 -23.75 17.81 -22.39
CA ARG A 427 -24.38 18.25 -23.64
C ARG A 427 -23.43 18.03 -24.81
N CYS A 428 -23.98 17.59 -25.94
CA CYS A 428 -23.23 17.37 -27.17
C CYS A 428 -23.95 18.01 -28.35
N ASN A 429 -23.34 19.03 -28.98
CA ASN A 429 -23.76 19.47 -30.30
C ASN A 429 -22.60 19.39 -31.33
N PRO A 430 -22.60 18.37 -32.20
CA PRO A 430 -21.62 18.22 -33.27
C PRO A 430 -22.02 18.99 -34.55
N GLU A 431 -22.23 20.31 -34.50
CA GLU A 431 -22.57 21.11 -35.70
C GLU A 431 -21.75 22.40 -35.89
N SER A 432 -20.45 22.42 -35.56
CA SER A 432 -19.51 23.24 -36.35
C SER A 432 -18.48 22.42 -37.09
N ALA A 433 -18.12 22.96 -38.25
CA ALA A 433 -17.04 22.56 -39.14
C ALA A 433 -15.77 22.15 -38.37
N GLY A 434 -15.64 20.85 -38.08
CA GLY A 434 -14.50 20.24 -37.39
C GLY A 434 -14.83 19.39 -36.15
N GLY A 435 -16.05 19.46 -35.61
CA GLY A 435 -16.47 18.68 -34.43
C GLY A 435 -16.72 17.21 -34.76
N ASN A 436 -15.78 16.34 -34.42
CA ASN A 436 -15.90 14.90 -34.64
C ASN A 436 -16.80 14.30 -33.55
N ARG A 437 -17.77 13.44 -33.90
CA ARG A 437 -18.59 12.67 -32.94
C ARG A 437 -17.71 11.91 -31.93
N GLU A 438 -16.53 11.55 -32.37
CA GLU A 438 -15.43 10.96 -31.61
C GLU A 438 -15.00 11.84 -30.44
N ALA A 439 -14.93 13.17 -30.58
CA ALA A 439 -14.58 14.06 -29.46
C ALA A 439 -15.68 14.10 -28.39
N CYS A 440 -16.96 14.02 -28.79
CA CYS A 440 -18.07 13.89 -27.86
C CYS A 440 -18.03 12.53 -27.12
N ARG A 441 -17.67 11.46 -27.85
CA ARG A 441 -17.48 10.14 -27.26
C ARG A 441 -16.31 10.13 -26.28
N GLU A 442 -15.19 10.75 -26.61
CA GLU A 442 -14.04 10.90 -25.72
C GLU A 442 -14.42 11.62 -24.43
N LEU A 443 -15.15 12.74 -24.53
CA LEU A 443 -15.67 13.45 -23.35
C LEU A 443 -16.66 12.59 -22.55
N CYS A 444 -17.59 11.91 -23.21
CA CYS A 444 -18.56 11.02 -22.57
C CYS A 444 -17.88 9.90 -21.78
N ASN A 445 -16.83 9.30 -22.36
CA ASN A 445 -16.08 8.20 -21.76
C ASN A 445 -15.34 8.59 -20.47
N ILE A 446 -15.26 9.89 -20.15
CA ILE A 446 -14.72 10.38 -18.88
C ILE A 446 -15.67 10.04 -17.73
N GLY A 447 -16.96 10.23 -17.94
CA GLY A 447 -17.97 10.05 -16.89
C GLY A 447 -18.83 8.80 -17.03
N PHE A 448 -18.81 8.13 -18.18
CA PHE A 448 -19.69 7.01 -18.48
C PHE A 448 -18.93 5.85 -19.17
N PRO A 449 -19.41 4.60 -19.05
CA PRO A 449 -18.82 3.46 -19.75
C PRO A 449 -18.75 3.63 -21.26
N GLN A 450 -17.70 3.09 -21.88
CA GLN A 450 -17.44 3.26 -23.31
C GLN A 450 -18.57 2.71 -24.19
N ASP A 451 -19.09 1.54 -23.86
CA ASP A 451 -20.21 0.91 -24.55
C ASP A 451 -21.49 1.74 -24.44
N TRP A 452 -21.75 2.31 -23.26
CA TRP A 452 -22.84 3.25 -23.05
C TRP A 452 -22.70 4.48 -23.94
N CYS A 453 -21.52 5.12 -23.99
CA CYS A 453 -21.28 6.29 -24.83
C CYS A 453 -21.40 5.99 -26.32
N LEU A 454 -20.88 4.85 -26.78
CA LEU A 454 -21.00 4.40 -28.16
C LEU A 454 -22.47 4.26 -28.59
N ALA A 455 -23.33 3.79 -27.68
CA ALA A 455 -24.75 3.60 -27.94
C ALA A 455 -25.59 4.89 -27.79
N ASN A 456 -25.16 5.86 -26.98
CA ASN A 456 -26.03 6.96 -26.54
C ASN A 456 -25.56 8.38 -26.89
N VAL A 457 -24.34 8.60 -27.41
CA VAL A 457 -23.84 9.97 -27.68
C VAL A 457 -24.74 10.79 -28.61
N ASP A 458 -25.42 10.15 -29.57
CA ASP A 458 -26.37 10.83 -30.46
C ASP A 458 -27.69 11.23 -29.79
N ALA A 459 -28.02 10.56 -28.68
CA ALA A 459 -29.23 10.77 -27.91
C ALA A 459 -28.99 11.63 -26.66
N LEU A 460 -27.72 11.87 -26.28
CA LEU A 460 -27.36 12.90 -25.30
C LEU A 460 -28.03 14.21 -25.71
N THR A 461 -28.41 15.03 -24.72
CA THR A 461 -29.21 16.22 -24.98
C THR A 461 -28.46 17.15 -25.93
N ALA A 462 -28.89 17.12 -27.20
CA ALA A 462 -28.39 17.97 -28.24
C ALA A 462 -29.00 19.35 -28.05
N ASP A 463 -28.15 20.35 -27.83
CA ASP A 463 -28.59 21.73 -27.81
C ASP A 463 -28.41 22.32 -29.20
N PRO A 464 -29.50 22.53 -29.97
CA PRO A 464 -29.41 22.99 -31.36
C PRO A 464 -28.94 24.44 -31.49
N THR A 465 -28.76 25.15 -30.38
CA THR A 465 -28.32 26.56 -30.34
C THR A 465 -26.84 26.71 -29.99
N GLU A 466 -26.24 25.68 -29.39
CA GLU A 466 -24.83 25.61 -29.00
C GLU A 466 -23.99 24.97 -30.10
N VAL A 467 -22.73 25.35 -30.25
CA VAL A 467 -21.84 24.75 -31.28
C VAL A 467 -20.66 24.01 -30.64
N ARG A 468 -20.84 23.63 -29.37
CA ARG A 468 -19.80 23.12 -28.47
C ARG A 468 -20.32 21.91 -27.71
N SER A 469 -19.40 21.16 -27.09
CA SER A 469 -19.71 19.99 -26.28
C SER A 469 -18.94 20.07 -24.97
N GLY A 470 -19.56 19.65 -23.88
CA GLY A 470 -18.99 19.77 -22.54
C GLY A 470 -19.97 19.38 -21.44
N TYR A 471 -19.46 19.31 -20.22
CA TYR A 471 -20.27 19.10 -19.04
C TYR A 471 -20.83 20.44 -18.57
N LEU A 472 -22.09 20.42 -18.12
CA LEU A 472 -22.72 21.58 -17.50
C LEU A 472 -22.13 21.79 -16.11
N PHE A 473 -21.90 23.05 -15.78
CA PHE A 473 -21.85 23.46 -14.38
C PHE A 473 -23.16 24.17 -13.99
N PHE A 474 -23.45 24.19 -12.70
CA PHE A 474 -24.61 24.84 -12.13
C PHE A 474 -24.21 26.04 -11.26
N GLY A 475 -24.98 27.13 -11.32
CA GLY A 475 -24.85 28.28 -10.44
C GLY A 475 -23.79 29.31 -10.87
N GLY A 476 -23.69 30.41 -10.14
CA GLY A 476 -22.75 31.52 -10.40
C GLY A 476 -21.68 31.68 -9.32
N SER A 477 -20.42 31.87 -9.74
CA SER A 477 -19.28 32.15 -8.84
C SER A 477 -19.37 33.54 -8.20
N TYR A 478 -18.65 33.75 -7.09
CA TYR A 478 -18.49 35.06 -6.45
C TYR A 478 -17.83 36.14 -7.33
N LYS A 479 -17.20 35.79 -8.46
CA LYS A 479 -16.42 36.74 -9.28
C LYS A 479 -17.26 37.90 -9.83
N THR A 480 -16.73 39.12 -9.71
CA THR A 480 -17.30 40.33 -10.33
C THR A 480 -17.38 40.20 -11.85
N GLY A 481 -18.58 40.34 -12.43
CA GLY A 481 -18.80 40.19 -13.88
C GLY A 481 -20.22 39.73 -14.20
N ALA A 482 -20.45 39.25 -15.41
CA ALA A 482 -21.76 38.72 -15.82
C ALA A 482 -22.19 37.49 -15.01
N LEU A 483 -21.22 36.74 -14.45
CA LEU A 483 -21.44 35.51 -13.69
C LEU A 483 -21.70 35.74 -12.19
N ALA A 484 -21.55 36.97 -11.71
CA ALA A 484 -21.72 37.33 -10.31
C ALA A 484 -23.21 37.26 -9.94
N GLY A 485 -23.60 36.32 -9.09
CA GLY A 485 -24.99 36.27 -8.60
C GLY A 485 -26.01 35.66 -9.54
N GLU A 486 -25.58 34.81 -10.47
CA GLU A 486 -26.51 34.07 -11.30
C GLU A 486 -27.29 33.02 -10.49
N THR A 487 -28.58 32.91 -10.79
CA THR A 487 -29.60 32.28 -9.94
C THR A 487 -29.66 30.77 -10.15
N CYS A 488 -30.55 30.10 -9.42
CA CYS A 488 -30.95 28.72 -9.71
C CYS A 488 -31.23 28.55 -11.22
N GLY A 489 -30.51 27.63 -11.87
CA GLY A 489 -30.68 27.34 -13.30
C GLY A 489 -29.74 28.06 -14.26
N TYR A 490 -28.80 28.88 -13.77
CA TYR A 490 -27.67 29.28 -14.61
C TYR A 490 -26.74 28.10 -14.89
N TYR A 491 -26.26 28.04 -16.13
CA TYR A 491 -25.28 27.08 -16.59
C TYR A 491 -24.42 27.65 -17.71
N ASP A 492 -23.25 27.05 -17.89
CA ASP A 492 -22.46 27.14 -19.11
C ASP A 492 -21.74 25.79 -19.34
N LEU A 493 -21.24 25.58 -20.56
CA LEU A 493 -20.63 24.35 -21.01
C LEU A 493 -19.12 24.41 -20.89
N GLN A 494 -18.54 23.49 -20.12
CA GLN A 494 -17.11 23.45 -19.88
C GLN A 494 -16.51 22.10 -20.30
N PRO A 495 -15.32 22.10 -20.92
CA PRO A 495 -14.57 20.86 -21.16
C PRO A 495 -14.25 20.17 -19.83
N ALA A 496 -14.26 18.83 -19.81
CA ALA A 496 -14.01 18.06 -18.58
C ALA A 496 -12.65 18.36 -17.93
N ILE A 497 -11.68 18.80 -18.72
CA ILE A 497 -10.29 19.10 -18.31
C ILE A 497 -10.15 20.51 -17.71
N HIS A 498 -11.21 21.30 -17.72
CA HIS A 498 -11.17 22.69 -17.29
C HIS A 498 -11.01 22.77 -15.78
N GLN A 499 -10.02 23.53 -15.32
CA GLN A 499 -9.73 23.75 -13.90
C GLN A 499 -9.71 25.26 -13.64
N THR A 500 -10.81 25.82 -13.12
CA THR A 500 -10.85 27.22 -12.67
C THR A 500 -11.08 27.31 -11.19
N GLU A 501 -10.64 28.43 -10.61
CA GLU A 501 -10.83 28.74 -9.19
C GLU A 501 -12.31 28.88 -8.78
N ASP A 502 -13.19 28.89 -9.77
CA ASP A 502 -14.61 29.17 -9.65
C ASP A 502 -15.48 27.92 -9.68
N ILE A 503 -14.91 26.74 -9.98
CA ILE A 503 -15.68 25.51 -10.11
C ILE A 503 -15.25 24.51 -9.02
N GLY A 504 -16.22 24.14 -8.18
CA GLY A 504 -16.17 23.06 -7.22
C GLY A 504 -17.18 21.99 -7.59
N PHE A 505 -17.70 21.28 -6.59
CA PHE A 505 -18.69 20.22 -6.79
C PHE A 505 -19.38 19.85 -5.48
N ARG A 506 -20.47 19.09 -5.62
CA ARG A 506 -21.09 18.34 -4.53
C ARG A 506 -21.60 16.99 -5.05
N CYS A 507 -21.80 16.04 -4.16
CA CYS A 507 -22.26 14.71 -4.55
C CYS A 507 -23.75 14.50 -4.26
N CYS A 508 -24.35 13.63 -5.06
CA CYS A 508 -25.71 13.12 -4.94
C CYS A 508 -25.71 11.59 -4.86
N LEU A 509 -26.81 11.04 -4.34
CA LEU A 509 -27.04 9.61 -4.22
C LEU A 509 -28.52 9.33 -4.52
N ASP A 510 -28.78 8.28 -5.28
CA ASP A 510 -30.15 7.81 -5.54
C ASP A 510 -30.80 7.31 -4.24
N ASP A 511 -32.10 7.57 -4.05
CA ASP A 511 -32.81 7.27 -2.78
C ASP A 511 -32.99 5.78 -2.48
#